data_AF-A0A7C9J054-F1
#
_entry.id   AF-A0A7C9J054-F1
#
_cell.length_a   1.000
_cell.length_b   1.000
_cell.length_c   1.000
_cell.angle_alpha   90.00
_cell.angle_beta   90.00
_cell.angle_gamma   90.00
#
_symmetry.space_group_name_H-M   'P 1'
#
loop_
_entity.id
_entity.type
_entity.pdbx_description
1 polymer ?
#
loop_
_entity_poly.entity_id
_entity_poly.type
_entity_poly.pdbx_seq_one_letter_code
_entity_poly.pdbx_strand_id
1 'polypeptide(L)'
;IVRAVQGACPVLVEGGIRRGTDIVKALALGAQAVLVGRPVLYGLANAGATGVAHVLRLLLDEFMAALALCGIDRLADLKPSCLWSLNMNEIDSRL
;
A
#
# COMPACT_ATOMS: atom_id res chain seq x y z
N ILE A 1 -14.10 8.10 -1.02
CA ILE A 1 -13.30 9.02 -1.88
C ILE A 1 -13.19 8.49 -3.30
N VAL A 2 -12.48 7.38 -3.57
CA VAL A 2 -12.35 6.82 -4.94
C VAL A 2 -13.71 6.66 -5.65
N ARG A 3 -14.70 6.07 -4.97
CA ARG A 3 -16.07 5.94 -5.50
C ARG A 3 -16.74 7.28 -5.85
N ALA A 4 -16.45 8.33 -5.10
CA ALA A 4 -17.03 9.66 -5.32
C ALA A 4 -16.29 10.41 -6.44
N VAL A 5 -14.98 10.22 -6.59
CA VAL A 5 -14.16 10.87 -7.62
C VAL A 5 -14.39 10.28 -9.01
N GLN A 6 -14.76 8.99 -9.10
CA GLN A 6 -15.08 8.31 -10.37
C GLN A 6 -14.00 8.49 -11.47
N GLY A 7 -12.73 8.55 -11.07
CA GLY A 7 -11.61 8.72 -12.01
C GLY A 7 -11.45 10.13 -12.60
N ALA A 8 -12.23 11.12 -12.15
CA ALA A 8 -12.13 12.50 -12.62
C ALA A 8 -10.76 13.15 -12.31
N CYS A 9 -10.07 12.67 -11.27
CA CYS A 9 -8.70 13.08 -10.96
C CYS A 9 -7.91 11.96 -10.28
N PRO A 10 -6.57 12.05 -10.27
CA PRO A 10 -5.75 11.11 -9.55
C PRO A 10 -6.02 11.09 -8.04
N VAL A 11 -6.23 9.90 -7.46
CA VAL A 11 -6.35 9.73 -6.01
C VAL A 11 -5.04 9.18 -5.47
N LEU A 12 -4.40 9.95 -4.60
CA LEU A 12 -3.19 9.53 -3.88
C LEU A 12 -3.51 9.37 -2.39
N VAL A 13 -2.84 8.43 -1.71
CA VAL A 13 -3.10 8.13 -0.29
C VAL A 13 -1.83 8.24 0.53
N GLU A 14 -1.94 8.91 1.67
CA GLU A 14 -0.98 8.87 2.78
C GLU A 14 -1.71 8.51 4.07
N GLY A 15 -1.01 7.97 5.06
CA GLY A 15 -1.61 7.67 6.36
C GLY A 15 -1.05 6.42 7.03
N GLY A 16 0.27 6.26 7.04
CA GLY A 16 0.91 5.13 7.73
C GLY A 16 1.39 3.99 6.86
N ILE A 17 1.73 4.23 5.59
CA ILE A 17 2.40 3.25 4.72
C ILE A 17 3.76 2.86 5.34
N ARG A 18 3.90 1.60 5.78
CA ARG A 18 5.14 1.08 6.39
C ARG A 18 5.59 -0.24 5.79
N ARG A 19 4.70 -0.95 5.09
CA ARG A 19 4.99 -2.23 4.43
C ARG A 19 4.53 -2.23 2.99
N GLY A 20 5.12 -3.09 2.17
CA GLY A 20 4.67 -3.32 0.79
C GLY A 20 3.20 -3.71 0.68
N THR A 21 2.67 -4.47 1.65
CA THR A 21 1.25 -4.87 1.68
C THR A 21 0.29 -3.71 1.96
N ASP A 22 0.75 -2.63 2.60
CA ASP A 22 -0.07 -1.40 2.74
C ASP A 22 -0.28 -0.74 1.38
N ILE A 23 0.77 -0.75 0.53
CA ILE A 23 0.74 -0.25 -0.85
C ILE A 23 -0.23 -1.09 -1.69
N VAL A 24 -0.13 -2.43 -1.61
CA VAL A 24 -1.06 -3.35 -2.28
C VAL A 24 -2.51 -3.03 -1.93
N LYS A 25 -2.83 -2.87 -0.64
CA LYS A 25 -4.18 -2.54 -0.17
C LYS A 25 -4.67 -1.20 -0.70
N ALA A 26 -3.84 -0.17 -0.64
CA ALA A 26 -4.20 1.16 -1.11
C ALA A 26 -4.52 1.16 -2.62
N LEU A 27 -3.67 0.52 -3.43
CA LEU A 27 -3.86 0.41 -4.88
C LEU A 27 -5.09 -0.46 -5.22
N ALA A 28 -5.27 -1.59 -4.54
CA ALA A 28 -6.44 -2.45 -4.72
C ALA A 28 -7.77 -1.74 -4.37
N LEU A 29 -7.74 -0.77 -3.46
CA LEU A 29 -8.88 0.09 -3.13
C LEU A 29 -9.08 1.27 -4.10
N GLY A 30 -8.22 1.37 -5.13
CA GLY A 30 -8.33 2.31 -6.23
C GLY A 30 -7.54 3.61 -6.06
N ALA A 31 -6.57 3.67 -5.14
CA ALA A 31 -5.55 4.71 -5.19
C ALA A 31 -4.62 4.50 -6.40
N GLN A 32 -4.09 5.57 -6.97
CA GLN A 32 -3.13 5.52 -8.08
C GLN A 32 -1.68 5.57 -7.60
N ALA A 33 -1.44 6.13 -6.42
CA ALA A 33 -0.14 6.15 -5.78
C ALA A 33 -0.30 6.30 -4.27
N VAL A 34 0.78 5.97 -3.56
CA VAL A 34 0.90 6.23 -2.12
C VAL A 34 2.04 7.22 -1.85
N LEU A 35 1.90 7.99 -0.79
CA LEU A 35 2.95 8.88 -0.30
C LEU A 35 3.60 8.27 0.94
N VAL A 36 4.90 8.49 1.09
CA VAL A 36 5.71 7.97 2.20
C VAL A 36 6.33 9.13 2.96
N GLY A 37 5.73 9.49 4.10
CA GLY A 37 6.24 10.54 4.98
C GLY A 37 7.34 10.05 5.93
N ARG A 38 6.95 9.73 7.18
CA ARG A 38 7.88 9.44 8.29
C ARG A 38 9.02 8.44 7.96
N PRO A 39 8.80 7.31 7.26
CA PRO A 39 9.90 6.38 6.95
C PRO A 39 11.03 7.03 6.16
N VAL A 40 10.71 7.91 5.21
CA VAL A 40 11.72 8.64 4.43
C VAL A 40 12.54 9.57 5.35
N LEU A 41 11.89 10.27 6.28
CA LEU A 41 12.58 11.12 7.25
C LEU A 41 13.49 10.32 8.19
N TYR A 42 13.07 9.11 8.59
CA TYR A 42 13.91 8.23 9.42
C TYR A 42 15.13 7.73 8.65
N GLY A 43 14.96 7.33 7.39
CA GLY A 43 16.07 6.98 6.50
C GLY A 43 17.05 8.15 6.35
N LEU A 44 16.52 9.35 6.12
CA LEU A 44 17.31 10.58 6.03
C LEU A 44 18.13 10.84 7.28
N ALA A 45 17.52 10.73 8.47
CA ALA A 45 18.20 10.95 9.74
C ALA A 45 19.28 9.90 10.02
N ASN A 46 19.07 8.65 9.58
CA ASN A 46 20.00 7.55 9.84
C ASN A 46 21.24 7.59 8.93
N ALA A 47 21.07 7.82 7.63
CA ALA A 47 22.16 7.71 6.65
C ALA A 47 22.03 8.67 5.46
N GLY A 48 21.39 9.82 5.66
CA GLY A 48 21.22 10.82 4.61
C GLY A 48 20.46 10.28 3.40
N ALA A 49 20.88 10.70 2.20
CA ALA A 49 20.27 10.28 0.94
C ALA A 49 20.31 8.74 0.75
N THR A 50 21.38 8.07 1.20
CA THR A 50 21.49 6.60 1.12
C THR A 50 20.44 5.91 1.98
N GLY A 51 20.15 6.44 3.17
CA GLY A 51 19.10 5.91 4.02
C GLY A 51 17.69 6.11 3.44
N VAL A 52 17.44 7.24 2.79
CA VAL A 52 16.20 7.47 2.02
C VAL A 52 16.05 6.44 0.91
N ALA A 53 17.10 6.26 0.09
CA ALA A 53 17.09 5.30 -1.01
C ALA A 53 16.84 3.87 -0.50
N HIS A 54 17.47 3.49 0.62
CA HIS A 54 17.29 2.19 1.24
C HIS A 54 15.84 1.96 1.69
N VAL A 55 15.21 2.93 2.35
CA VAL A 55 13.80 2.83 2.78
C VAL A 55 12.85 2.66 1.60
N LEU A 56 13.03 3.48 0.56
CA LEU A 56 12.20 3.38 -0.66
C LEU A 56 12.39 2.04 -1.35
N ARG A 57 13.64 1.54 -1.42
CA ARG A 57 13.95 0.24 -2.00
C ARG A 57 13.31 -0.90 -1.21
N LEU A 58 13.38 -0.87 0.11
CA LEU A 58 12.77 -1.87 0.98
C LEU A 58 11.25 -1.96 0.77
N LEU A 59 10.56 -0.80 0.73
CA LEU A 59 9.13 -0.75 0.47
C LEU A 59 8.78 -1.30 -0.92
N LEU A 60 9.60 -1.00 -1.93
CA LEU A 60 9.41 -1.51 -3.28
C LEU A 60 9.62 -3.03 -3.35
N ASP A 61 10.68 -3.55 -2.73
CA ASP A 61 10.97 -4.99 -2.71
C ASP A 61 9.87 -5.77 -1.98
N GLU A 62 9.38 -5.26 -0.84
CA GLU A 62 8.23 -5.84 -0.15
C GLU A 62 6.95 -5.79 -0.98
N PHE A 63 6.71 -4.70 -1.70
CA PHE A 63 5.54 -4.55 -2.58
C PHE A 63 5.58 -5.59 -3.71
N MET A 64 6.72 -5.73 -4.39
CA MET A 64 6.90 -6.72 -5.45
C MET A 64 6.75 -8.15 -4.92
N ALA A 65 7.31 -8.44 -3.74
CA ALA A 65 7.14 -9.74 -3.10
C ALA A 65 5.66 -10.03 -2.78
N ALA A 66 4.92 -9.04 -2.28
CA ALA A 66 3.50 -9.19 -1.99
C ALA A 66 2.67 -9.46 -3.27
N LEU A 67 2.95 -8.76 -4.37
CA LEU A 67 2.29 -9.03 -5.65
C LEU A 67 2.54 -10.46 -6.14
N ALA A 68 3.80 -10.90 -6.09
CA ALA A 68 4.19 -12.26 -6.48
C ALA A 68 3.48 -13.33 -5.65
N LEU A 69 3.40 -13.15 -4.32
CA LEU A 69 2.70 -14.06 -3.41
C LEU A 69 1.18 -14.07 -3.62
N CYS A 70 0.60 -12.96 -4.10
CA CYS A 70 -0.80 -12.87 -4.47
C CYS A 70 -1.10 -13.36 -5.90
N GLY A 71 -0.07 -13.77 -6.67
CA GLY A 71 -0.23 -14.19 -8.06
C GLY A 71 -0.62 -13.04 -9.00
N ILE A 72 -0.27 -11.80 -8.67
CA ILE A 72 -0.58 -10.61 -9.46
C ILE A 72 0.64 -10.20 -10.27
N ASP A 73 0.52 -10.33 -11.60
CA ASP A 73 1.58 -9.96 -12.55
C ASP A 73 1.46 -8.49 -13.00
N ARG A 74 0.24 -7.98 -13.16
CA ARG A 74 -0.01 -6.60 -13.61
C ARG A 74 -0.73 -5.81 -12.55
N LEU A 75 -0.32 -4.55 -12.35
CA LEU A 75 -0.99 -3.64 -11.42
C LEU A 75 -2.48 -3.43 -11.75
N ALA A 76 -2.88 -3.56 -13.02
CA ALA A 76 -4.28 -3.47 -13.43
C ALA A 76 -5.15 -4.62 -12.88
N ASP A 77 -4.53 -5.71 -12.42
CA ASP A 77 -5.23 -6.85 -11.83
C ASP A 77 -5.44 -6.69 -10.31
N LEU A 78 -4.84 -5.66 -9.68
CA LEU A 78 -5.14 -5.28 -8.30
C LEU A 78 -6.57 -4.76 -8.21
N LYS A 79 -7.42 -5.52 -7.52
CA LYS A 79 -8.84 -5.23 -7.35
C LYS A 79 -9.25 -5.38 -5.89
N PRO A 80 -10.36 -4.79 -5.45
CA PRO A 80 -10.87 -4.99 -4.09
C PRO A 80 -11.09 -6.47 -3.74
N SER A 81 -11.34 -7.33 -4.73
CA SER A 81 -11.49 -8.79 -4.56
C SER A 81 -10.21 -9.51 -4.13
N CYS A 82 -9.03 -8.88 -4.28
CA CYS A 82 -7.77 -9.40 -3.77
C CYS A 82 -7.64 -9.21 -2.25
N LEU A 83 -8.54 -8.43 -1.64
CA LEU A 83 -8.55 -8.16 -0.22
C LEU A 83 -9.58 -9.05 0.45
N TRP A 84 -9.15 -9.68 1.54
CA TRP A 84 -10.11 -10.35 2.40
C TRP A 84 -10.96 -9.31 3.15
N SER A 85 -12.28 -9.48 3.09
CA SER A 85 -13.23 -8.62 3.80
C SER A 85 -13.53 -9.22 5.17
N LEU A 86 -13.16 -8.49 6.22
CA LEU A 86 -13.58 -8.79 7.58
C LEU A 86 -15.06 -8.45 7.74
N ASN A 87 -15.89 -9.45 8.04
CA ASN A 87 -17.23 -9.22 8.55
C ASN A 87 -17.14 -9.04 10.06
N MET A 88 -17.30 -7.82 10.56
CA MET A 88 -17.16 -7.51 11.99
C MET A 88 -18.10 -8.34 12.88
N ASN A 89 -19.25 -8.76 12.35
CA ASN A 89 -20.21 -9.60 13.07
C ASN A 89 -19.70 -11.05 13.29
N GLU A 90 -18.76 -11.53 12.48
CA GLU A 90 -18.17 -12.89 12.61
C GLU A 90 -16.98 -12.94 13.59
N ILE A 91 -16.42 -11.79 13.95
CA ILE A 91 -15.27 -11.71 14.87
C ILE A 91 -15.76 -11.81 16.31
N ASP A 92 -16.83 -11.08 16.64
CA ASP A 92 -17.43 -11.06 17.99
C ASP A 92 -18.07 -12.40 18.38
N SER A 93 -18.28 -13.32 17.44
CA SER A 93 -18.80 -14.67 17.70
C SER A 93 -17.71 -15.73 17.86
N ARG A 94 -16.43 -15.37 17.63
CA ARG A 94 -15.26 -16.26 17.80
C ARG A 94 -14.37 -15.88 19.00
N LEU A 95 -14.70 -14.79 19.68
CA LEU A 95 -14.12 -14.35 20.95
C LEU A 95 -15.14 -14.55 22.07
#